data_AF-A0AAN3VV15-F1
#
_entry.id   AF-A0AAN3VV15-F1
#
_cell.length_a   1.000
_cell.length_b   1.000
_cell.length_c   1.000
_cell.angle_alpha   90.00
_cell.angle_beta   90.00
_cell.angle_gamma   90.00
#
_symmetry.space_group_name_H-M   'P 1'
#
loop_
_entity.id
_entity.type
_entity.pdbx_description
1 polymer ?
#
loop_
_entity_poly.entity_id
_entity_poly.type
_entity_poly.pdbx_seq_one_letter_code
_entity_poly.pdbx_strand_id
1 'polypeptide(L)' 'MEQEVREKVLQFLQELKESGKLKSESEELVEDLLDSLSKEKISQEFETKLFKTIETVKQEYLYFGILAGKVLE' A
#
# COMPACT_ATOMS: atom_id res chain seq x y z
N MET A 1 -10.35 14.39 3.52
CA MET A 1 -9.96 13.46 2.43
C MET A 1 -8.53 12.97 2.59
N GLU A 2 -7.50 13.81 2.73
CA GLU A 2 -6.10 13.33 2.85
C GLU A 2 -5.83 12.42 4.07
N GLN A 3 -6.42 12.71 5.22
CA GLN A 3 -6.19 11.93 6.45
C GLN A 3 -6.80 10.52 6.40
N GLU A 4 -7.95 10.37 5.74
CA GLU A 4 -8.61 9.08 5.53
C GLU A 4 -7.83 8.19 4.55
N VAL A 5 -7.29 8.77 3.47
CA VAL A 5 -6.45 8.06 2.50
C VAL A 5 -5.16 7.59 3.19
N ARG A 6 -4.55 8.43 4.03
CA ARG A 6 -3.37 8.08 4.83
C ARG A 6 -3.64 6.87 5.72
N GLU A 7 -4.71 6.89 6.51
CA GLU A 7 -5.05 5.79 7.42
C GLU A 7 -5.28 4.48 6.66
N LYS A 8 -6.03 4.52 5.55
CA LYS A 8 -6.27 3.34 4.70
C LYS A 8 -5.00 2.76 4.09
N VAL A 9 -4.07 3.62 3.67
CA VAL A 9 -2.80 3.17 3.09
C VAL A 9 -1.88 2.57 4.16
N LEU A 10 -1.77 3.20 5.34
CA LEU A 10 -1.00 2.64 6.45
C LEU A 10 -1.56 1.30 6.92
N GLN A 11 -2.89 1.20 7.06
CA GLN A 11 -3.56 -0.05 7.38
C GLN A 11 -3.28 -1.12 6.32
N PHE A 12 -3.34 -0.78 5.03
CA PHE A 12 -3.03 -1.72 3.95
C PHE A 12 -1.58 -2.23 4.01
N LEU A 13 -0.61 -1.36 4.28
CA LEU A 13 0.80 -1.75 4.42
C LEU A 13 1.00 -2.66 5.65
N GLN A 14 0.32 -2.38 6.77
CA GLN A 14 0.32 -3.27 7.93
C GLN A 14 -0.30 -4.64 7.63
N GLU A 15 -1.47 -4.68 7.00
CA GLU A 15 -2.13 -5.93 6.61
C GLU A 15 -1.25 -6.74 5.65
N LEU A 16 -0.53 -6.09 4.73
CA LEU A 16 0.44 -6.74 3.84
C LEU A 16 1.58 -7.37 4.63
N LYS A 17 2.18 -6.63 5.58
CA LYS A 17 3.24 -7.14 6.45
C LYS A 17 2.76 -8.32 7.30
N GLU A 18 1.59 -8.20 7.93
CA GLU A 18 1.02 -9.24 8.80
C GLU A 18 0.53 -10.47 8.03
N SER A 19 0.27 -10.35 6.72
CA SER A 19 -0.22 -11.46 5.92
C SER A 19 0.76 -12.63 5.83
N GLY A 20 2.07 -12.39 5.99
CA GLY A 20 3.13 -13.39 5.79
C GLY A 20 3.16 -13.99 4.37
N LYS A 21 2.51 -13.33 3.40
CA LYS A 21 2.43 -13.77 1.99
C LYS A 21 3.46 -13.07 1.10
N LEU A 22 4.19 -12.12 1.65
CA LEU A 22 5.22 -11.40 0.93
C LEU A 22 6.48 -12.25 0.83
N LYS A 23 7.27 -12.02 -0.22
CA LYS A 23 8.64 -12.52 -0.27
C LYS A 23 9.50 -11.66 0.63
N SER A 24 10.60 -12.21 1.14
CA SER A 24 11.50 -11.53 2.08
C SER A 24 11.95 -10.14 1.62
N GLU A 25 12.31 -9.98 0.33
CA GLU A 25 12.67 -8.67 -0.24
C GLU A 25 11.50 -7.67 -0.25
N SER A 26 10.27 -8.13 -0.42
CA SER A 26 9.07 -7.27 -0.40
C SER A 26 8.65 -6.91 1.03
N GLU A 27 8.88 -7.82 1.98
CA GLU A 27 8.68 -7.59 3.41
C GLU A 27 9.56 -6.47 3.93
N GLU A 28 10.87 -6.51 3.63
CA GLU A 28 11.83 -5.45 3.97
C GLU A 28 11.42 -4.10 3.39
N LEU A 29 11.02 -4.06 2.11
CA LEU A 29 10.55 -2.83 1.47
C LEU A 29 9.29 -2.24 2.13
N VAL A 30 8.34 -3.08 2.56
CA VAL A 30 7.13 -2.62 3.25
C VAL A 30 7.46 -2.09 4.65
N GLU A 31 8.39 -2.74 5.35
CA GLU A 31 8.86 -2.30 6.66
C GLU A 31 9.61 -0.97 6.60
N ASP A 32 10.53 -0.82 5.65
CA ASP A 32 11.26 0.43 5.41
C ASP A 32 10.31 1.59 5.06
N LEU A 33 9.29 1.31 4.26
CA LEU A 33 8.29 2.31 3.86
C LEU A 33 7.44 2.74 5.07
N LEU A 34 6.98 1.79 5.90
CA LEU A 34 6.25 2.08 7.14
C LEU A 34 7.08 2.91 8.12
N ASP A 35 8.37 2.59 8.25
CA ASP A 35 9.28 3.31 9.13
C ASP A 35 9.54 4.73 8.64
N SER A 36 9.80 4.89 7.34
CA SER A 36 10.02 6.19 6.70
C SER A 36 8.79 7.10 6.82
N LEU A 37 7.60 6.54 6.57
CA LEU A 37 6.32 7.25 6.73
C LEU A 37 6.01 7.66 8.18
N SER A 38 6.58 6.96 9.16
CA SER A 38 6.37 7.21 10.59
C SER A 38 7.39 8.17 11.20
N LYS A 39 8.62 8.19 10.66
CA LYS A 39 9.76 8.93 11.24
C LYS A 39 10.15 10.18 10.46
N GLU A 40 10.04 10.17 9.14
CA GLU A 40 10.52 11.28 8.32
C GLU A 40 9.47 12.38 8.18
N LYS A 41 9.90 13.63 8.39
CA LYS A 41 9.14 14.80 7.94
C LYS A 41 9.28 14.93 6.43
N ILE A 42 8.60 14.07 5.69
CA ILE A 42 8.37 14.28 4.25
C ILE A 42 7.38 15.43 4.05
N SER A 43 7.46 16.10 2.88
CA SER A 43 6.50 17.17 2.58
C SER A 43 5.10 16.58 2.43
N GLN A 44 4.08 17.31 2.90
CA GLN A 44 2.68 16.89 2.79
C GLN A 44 2.28 16.61 1.34
N GLU A 45 2.86 17.33 0.38
CA GLU A 45 2.62 17.10 -1.06
C GLU A 45 3.19 15.75 -1.52
N PHE A 46 4.40 15.39 -1.07
CA PHE A 46 5.02 14.11 -1.41
C PHE A 46 4.30 12.94 -0.73
N GLU A 47 3.96 13.09 0.56
CA GLU A 47 3.16 12.13 1.32
C GLU A 47 1.81 11.86 0.62
N THR A 48 1.14 12.92 0.18
CA THR A 48 -0.14 12.81 -0.55
C THR A 48 0.01 12.09 -1.89
N LYS A 49 1.07 12.38 -2.65
CA LYS A 49 1.36 11.68 -3.91
C LYS A 49 1.64 10.19 -3.65
N LEU A 50 2.46 9.89 -2.67
CA LEU A 50 2.80 8.51 -2.28
C LEU A 50 1.56 7.70 -1.92
N PHE A 51 0.70 8.24 -1.04
CA PHE A 51 -0.51 7.54 -0.63
C PHE A 51 -1.50 7.33 -1.79
N LYS A 52 -1.69 8.34 -2.65
CA LYS A 52 -2.53 8.17 -3.85
C LYS A 52 -1.99 7.11 -4.81
N THR A 53 -0.67 7.06 -4.99
CA THR A 53 -0.04 6.02 -5.82
C THR A 53 -0.29 4.63 -5.24
N ILE A 54 -0.10 4.44 -3.93
CA ILE A 54 -0.33 3.15 -3.27
C ILE A 54 -1.80 2.73 -3.37
N GLU A 55 -2.73 3.65 -3.11
CA GLU A 55 -4.18 3.39 -3.24
C GLU A 55 -4.56 2.99 -4.68
N THR A 56 -4.00 3.68 -5.67
CA THR A 56 -4.24 3.39 -7.09
C THR A 56 -3.72 2.01 -7.46
N VAL A 57 -2.48 1.68 -7.09
CA VAL A 57 -1.87 0.35 -7.36
C VAL A 57 -2.66 -0.75 -6.67
N LYS A 58 -3.13 -0.54 -5.42
CA LYS A 58 -4.01 -1.48 -4.71
C LYS A 58 -5.29 -1.73 -5.50
N GLN A 59 -5.94 -0.68 -5.98
CA GLN A 59 -7.18 -0.80 -6.75
C GLN A 59 -6.96 -1.53 -8.08
N GLU A 60 -5.90 -1.19 -8.82
CA GLU A 60 -5.54 -1.86 -10.07
C GLU A 60 -5.25 -3.34 -9.85
N TYR A 61 -4.54 -3.69 -8.78
CA TYR A 61 -4.22 -5.08 -8.45
C TYR A 61 -5.48 -5.89 -8.06
N LEU A 62 -6.35 -5.30 -7.24
CA LEU A 62 -7.65 -5.91 -6.90
C LEU A 62 -8.53 -6.08 -8.15
N TYR A 63 -8.56 -5.07 -9.01
CA TYR A 63 -9.29 -5.13 -10.28
C TYR A 63 -8.75 -6.24 -11.18
N PHE A 64 -7.43 -6.39 -11.29
CA PHE A 64 -6.80 -7.49 -12.01
C PHE A 64 -7.18 -8.85 -11.41
N GLY A 65 -7.15 -9.00 -10.08
CA GLY A 65 -7.59 -10.22 -9.41
C GLY A 65 -9.06 -10.59 -9.70
N ILE A 66 -9.95 -9.59 -9.72
CA ILE A 66 -11.37 -9.77 -10.08
C ILE A 66 -11.51 -10.19 -11.54
N LEU A 67 -10.77 -9.55 -12.46
CA LEU A 67 -10.79 -9.91 -13.88
C LEU A 67 -10.25 -11.33 -14.11
N ALA A 68 -9.13 -11.69 -13.48
CA ALA A 68 -8.55 -13.04 -13.58
C ALA A 68 -9.52 -14.11 -13.04
N GLY A 69 -10.20 -13.84 -11.92
CA GLY A 69 -11.24 -14.74 -11.38
C GLY A 69 -12.41 -14.93 -12.35
N LYS A 70 -12.89 -13.85 -12.99
CA LYS A 70 -13.99 -13.91 -13.98
C LYS A 70 -13.63 -14.62 -15.29
N VAL A 71 -12.35 -14.69 -15.65
CA VAL A 71 -11.88 -15.38 -16.88
C VAL A 71 -11.70 -16.89 -16.63
N LEU A 72 -11.60 -17.31 -15.37
CA LEU A 72 -11.39 -18.71 -14.97
C LEU A 72 -12.68 -19.44 -14.53
N GLU A 73 -13.82 -18.74 -14.49
CA GLU A 73 -15.18 -19.31 -14.39
C GLU A 73 -15.79 -19.57 -15.77
#